data_AF-A0A4P7Z0B0-F1
#
_entry.id   AF-A0A4P7Z0B0-F1
#
_cell.length_a   1.000
_cell.length_b   1.000
_cell.length_c   1.000
_cell.angle_alpha   90.00
_cell.angle_beta   90.00
_cell.angle_gamma   90.00
#
_symmetry.space_group_name_H-M   'P 1'
#
loop_
_entity.id
_entity.type
_entity.pdbx_description
1 polymer ?
#
loop_
_entity_poly.entity_id
_entity_poly.type
_entity_poly.pdbx_seq_one_letter_code
_entity_poly.pdbx_strand_id
1 'polypeptide(L)'
;MTITYHDPIKATLETISMRHPDLSVEVHFANDVEGGAAYAMFPDDGAAPSIVLSSDIPVFAVPGVIAHEVAHVVVGIDAMHGPVWEAEYRAIMLDLHRAIVGEEAGPDVIAEIDEEVAMSRASDEDGTATDYVKAAE
;
A
#
# COMPACT_ATOMS: atom_id res chain seq x y z
N MET A 1 -9.20 6.45 34.51
CA MET A 1 -9.51 5.60 33.35
C MET A 1 -8.49 5.91 32.29
N THR A 2 -7.80 4.90 31.77
CA THR A 2 -6.79 5.04 30.73
C THR A 2 -7.32 4.32 29.50
N ILE A 3 -7.33 5.00 28.36
CA ILE A 3 -7.64 4.39 27.06
C ILE A 3 -6.32 4.23 26.32
N THR A 4 -6.01 3.00 25.90
CA THR A 4 -4.87 2.70 25.03
C THR A 4 -5.40 2.53 23.61
N TYR A 5 -4.89 3.34 22.68
CA TYR A 5 -5.22 3.26 21.26
C TYR A 5 -3.96 2.84 20.50
N HIS A 6 -4.05 1.71 19.80
CA HIS A 6 -3.04 1.26 18.86
C HIS A 6 -3.48 1.73 17.48
N ASP A 7 -2.76 2.70 16.93
CA ASP A 7 -3.05 3.29 15.63
C ASP A 7 -2.38 2.45 14.53
N PRO A 8 -3.14 1.63 13.78
CA PRO A 8 -2.57 0.76 12.75
C PRO A 8 -2.05 1.58 11.56
N ILE A 9 -2.63 2.75 11.29
CA ILE A 9 -2.20 3.62 10.18
C ILE A 9 -0.83 4.20 10.53
N LYS A 10 -0.68 4.72 11.75
CA LYS A 10 0.61 5.22 12.23
C LYS A 10 1.68 4.12 12.21
N ALA A 11 1.37 2.92 12.70
CA ALA A 11 2.30 1.79 12.67
C ALA A 11 2.73 1.44 11.23
N THR A 12 1.81 1.54 10.26
CA THR A 12 2.08 1.35 8.83
C THR A 12 3.07 2.38 8.31
N LEU A 13 2.81 3.67 8.54
CA LEU A 13 3.67 4.76 8.07
C LEU A 13 5.08 4.72 8.71
N GLU A 14 5.17 4.39 10.00
CA GLU A 14 6.45 4.23 10.70
C GLU A 14 7.24 3.02 10.16
N THR A 15 6.56 1.90 9.90
CA THR A 15 7.18 0.71 9.30
C THR A 15 7.78 1.03 7.93
N ILE A 16 6.99 1.69 7.08
CA ILE A 16 7.43 2.11 5.74
C ILE A 16 8.61 3.08 5.84
N SER A 17 8.56 4.05 6.75
CA SER A 17 9.65 5.01 6.95
C SER A 17 10.94 4.35 7.44
N MET A 18 10.86 3.33 8.30
CA MET A 18 12.04 2.57 8.73
C MET A 18 12.65 1.77 7.57
N ARG A 19 11.81 1.22 6.69
CA ARG A 19 12.23 0.42 5.54
C ARG A 19 12.80 1.28 4.41
N HIS A 20 12.20 2.43 4.16
CA HIS A 20 12.57 3.37 3.12
C HIS A 20 12.80 4.77 3.70
N PRO A 21 13.94 5.00 4.38
CA PRO A 21 14.21 6.28 5.08
C PRO A 21 14.32 7.49 4.15
N ASP A 22 14.60 7.27 2.87
CA ASP A 22 14.72 8.32 1.86
C ASP A 22 13.42 8.51 1.04
N LEU A 23 12.37 7.75 1.33
CA LEU A 23 11.10 7.85 0.61
C LEU A 23 10.35 9.12 1.04
N SER A 24 9.98 9.93 0.05
CA SER A 24 9.06 11.06 0.22
C SER A 24 7.75 10.73 -0.51
N VAL A 25 6.68 10.53 0.25
CA VAL A 25 5.34 10.25 -0.28
C VAL A 25 4.31 10.93 0.61
N GLU A 26 3.30 11.56 -0.01
CA GLU A 26 2.16 12.12 0.73
C GLU A 26 0.98 11.14 0.70
N VAL A 27 0.22 11.05 1.80
CA VAL A 27 -0.96 10.17 1.89
C VAL A 27 -2.19 11.01 2.20
N HIS A 28 -3.19 10.93 1.33
CA HIS A 28 -4.41 11.76 1.37
C HIS A 28 -5.65 10.89 1.42
N PHE A 29 -6.68 11.33 2.15
CA PHE A 29 -8.02 10.76 2.08
C PHE A 29 -8.93 11.68 1.25
N ALA A 30 -9.66 11.11 0.31
CA ALA A 30 -10.60 11.81 -0.56
C ALA A 30 -11.94 11.08 -0.63
N ASN A 31 -13.04 11.84 -0.76
CA ASN A 31 -14.39 11.26 -0.85
C ASN A 31 -14.71 10.73 -2.26
N ASP A 32 -14.08 11.29 -3.29
CA ASP A 32 -14.33 10.96 -4.69
C ASP A 32 -13.05 10.37 -5.32
N VAL A 33 -12.70 9.15 -4.92
CA VAL A 33 -11.64 8.38 -5.56
C VAL A 33 -12.24 7.66 -6.75
N GLU A 34 -11.98 8.18 -7.94
CA GLU A 34 -12.32 7.47 -9.18
C GLU A 34 -11.55 6.17 -9.22
N GLY A 35 -12.29 5.06 -9.32
CA GLY A 35 -11.68 3.80 -9.67
C GLY A 35 -11.23 2.88 -8.54
N GLY A 36 -11.77 3.04 -7.34
CA GLY A 36 -11.67 2.00 -6.32
C GLY A 36 -11.19 2.50 -4.98
N ALA A 37 -10.39 1.68 -4.30
CA ALA A 37 -10.00 1.93 -2.92
C ALA A 37 -8.93 3.02 -2.83
N ALA A 38 -7.90 2.99 -3.67
CA ALA A 38 -6.84 3.98 -3.69
C ALA A 38 -6.11 4.01 -5.03
N TYR A 39 -5.21 4.98 -5.17
CA TYR A 39 -4.19 4.98 -6.21
C TYR A 39 -2.95 5.77 -5.79
N ALA A 40 -1.79 5.39 -6.34
CA ALA A 40 -0.60 6.22 -6.40
C ALA A 40 -0.64 7.20 -7.58
N MET A 41 -0.38 8.47 -7.32
CA MET A 41 -0.19 9.54 -8.30
C MET A 41 1.30 9.83 -8.43
N PHE A 42 1.79 9.87 -9.68
CA PHE A 42 3.16 10.22 -10.02
C PHE A 42 3.16 11.54 -10.82
N PRO A 43 3.49 12.68 -10.19
CA PRO A 43 3.55 13.96 -10.88
C PRO A 43 4.72 14.03 -11.88
N ASP A 44 4.45 14.55 -13.08
CA ASP A 44 5.48 14.77 -14.12
C ASP A 44 6.37 15.99 -13.85
N ASP A 45 5.99 16.85 -12.90
CA ASP A 45 6.69 18.08 -12.54
C ASP A 45 7.85 17.88 -11.54
N GLY A 46 8.11 16.62 -11.15
CA GLY A 46 9.14 16.25 -10.19
C GLY A 46 8.75 16.47 -8.74
N ALA A 47 7.47 16.77 -8.45
CA ALA A 47 6.94 16.71 -7.10
C ALA A 47 6.98 15.27 -6.53
N ALA A 48 6.88 15.16 -5.21
CA ALA A 48 6.83 13.85 -4.57
C ALA A 48 5.55 13.09 -5.01
N PRO A 49 5.63 11.76 -5.20
CA PRO A 49 4.46 10.95 -5.43
C PRO A 49 3.49 11.06 -4.26
N SER A 50 2.21 10.85 -4.53
CA SER A 50 1.17 10.87 -3.50
C SER A 50 0.25 9.66 -3.62
N ILE A 51 -0.33 9.24 -2.51
CA ILE A 51 -1.30 8.16 -2.43
C ILE A 51 -2.63 8.78 -2.04
N VAL A 52 -3.65 8.52 -2.84
CA VAL A 52 -5.01 9.01 -2.60
C VAL A 52 -5.88 7.81 -2.25
N LEU A 53 -6.38 7.78 -1.01
CA LEU A 53 -7.27 6.74 -0.51
C LEU A 53 -8.71 7.24 -0.46
N SER A 54 -9.64 6.37 -0.81
CA SER A 54 -11.06 6.61 -0.60
C SER A 54 -11.38 6.67 0.88
N SER A 55 -12.12 7.70 1.30
CA SER A 55 -12.67 7.82 2.65
C SER A 55 -13.65 6.69 3.00
N ASP A 56 -14.14 5.94 2.01
CA ASP A 56 -15.08 4.84 2.19
C ASP A 56 -14.39 3.49 2.46
N ILE A 57 -13.05 3.42 2.40
CA ILE A 57 -12.32 2.19 2.72
C ILE A 57 -12.57 1.80 4.18
N PRO A 58 -12.91 0.54 4.46
CA PRO A 58 -12.97 0.05 5.83
C PRO A 58 -11.65 0.29 6.57
N VAL A 59 -11.71 0.89 7.76
CA VAL A 59 -10.51 1.28 8.53
C VAL A 59 -9.51 0.12 8.71
N PHE A 60 -9.99 -1.12 8.80
CA PHE A 60 -9.13 -2.30 8.93
C PHE A 60 -8.29 -2.58 7.67
N ALA A 61 -8.74 -2.17 6.49
CA ALA A 61 -8.08 -2.39 5.21
C ALA A 61 -7.08 -1.29 4.85
N VAL A 62 -7.20 -0.10 5.46
CA VAL A 62 -6.33 1.07 5.19
C VAL A 62 -4.83 0.73 5.27
N PRO A 63 -4.33 0.02 6.30
CA PRO A 63 -2.92 -0.39 6.36
C PRO A 63 -2.42 -1.15 5.12
N GLY A 64 -3.20 -2.15 4.68
CA GLY A 64 -2.87 -2.97 3.52
C GLY A 64 -2.91 -2.17 2.22
N VAL A 65 -3.91 -1.30 2.06
CA VAL A 65 -4.02 -0.41 0.89
C VAL A 65 -2.85 0.58 0.84
N ILE A 66 -2.43 1.18 1.97
CA ILE A 66 -1.24 2.04 2.00
C ILE A 66 0.00 1.23 1.60
N ALA A 67 0.18 0.01 2.14
CA ALA A 67 1.31 -0.84 1.80
C ALA A 67 1.33 -1.21 0.30
N HIS A 68 0.17 -1.47 -0.29
CA HIS A 68 0.00 -1.75 -1.72
C HIS A 68 0.47 -0.59 -2.58
N GLU A 69 -0.04 0.62 -2.33
CA GLU A 69 0.29 1.80 -3.14
C GLU A 69 1.73 2.27 -2.91
N VAL A 70 2.25 2.14 -1.69
CA VAL A 70 3.68 2.42 -1.42
C VAL A 70 4.59 1.47 -2.17
N ALA A 71 4.23 0.18 -2.31
CA ALA A 71 5.03 -0.73 -3.11
C ALA A 71 5.15 -0.22 -4.56
N HIS A 72 4.07 0.26 -5.18
CA HIS A 72 4.13 0.92 -6.49
C HIS A 72 5.03 2.14 -6.51
N VAL A 73 4.96 2.99 -5.48
CA VAL A 73 5.83 4.17 -5.36
C VAL A 73 7.30 3.78 -5.29
N VAL A 74 7.63 2.71 -4.57
CA VAL A 74 9.01 2.26 -4.37
C VAL A 74 9.59 1.62 -5.63
N VAL A 75 8.84 0.74 -6.30
CA VAL A 75 9.35 -0.01 -7.45
C VAL A 75 9.13 0.68 -8.80
N GLY A 76 8.29 1.72 -8.83
CA GLY A 76 7.85 2.43 -10.03
C GLY A 76 6.69 1.73 -10.72
N ILE A 77 5.79 2.52 -11.32
CA ILE A 77 4.55 2.01 -11.92
C ILE A 77 4.76 0.99 -13.05
N ASP A 78 5.86 1.09 -13.80
CA ASP A 78 6.17 0.16 -14.89
C ASP A 78 6.34 -1.29 -14.41
N ALA A 79 6.57 -1.49 -13.10
CA ALA A 79 6.62 -2.82 -12.51
C ALA A 79 5.25 -3.51 -12.44
N MET A 80 4.14 -2.75 -12.47
CA MET A 80 2.78 -3.24 -12.21
C MET A 80 2.75 -4.16 -10.97
N HIS A 81 1.87 -5.17 -10.91
CA HIS A 81 1.93 -6.21 -9.87
C HIS A 81 2.93 -7.32 -10.23
N GLY A 82 4.05 -6.96 -10.85
CA GLY A 82 5.13 -7.86 -11.25
C GLY A 82 6.04 -8.26 -10.08
N PRO A 83 7.04 -9.15 -10.32
CA PRO A 83 7.81 -9.79 -9.25
C PRO A 83 8.52 -8.83 -8.27
N VAL A 84 8.95 -7.65 -8.74
CA VAL A 84 9.60 -6.65 -7.88
C VAL A 84 8.59 -5.96 -6.96
N TRP A 85 7.38 -5.65 -7.45
CA TRP A 85 6.30 -5.13 -6.64
C TRP A 85 5.86 -6.16 -5.60
N GLU A 86 5.68 -7.42 -6.01
CA GLU A 86 5.26 -8.47 -5.07
C GLU A 86 6.27 -8.68 -3.94
N ALA A 87 7.57 -8.61 -4.26
CA ALA A 87 8.61 -8.73 -3.26
C ALA A 87 8.60 -7.55 -2.28
N GLU A 88 8.36 -6.33 -2.78
CA GLU A 88 8.28 -5.14 -1.94
C GLU A 88 7.03 -5.14 -1.06
N TYR A 89 5.86 -5.39 -1.64
CA TYR A 89 4.59 -5.48 -0.90
C TYR A 89 4.66 -6.54 0.20
N ARG A 90 5.15 -7.76 -0.11
CA ARG A 90 5.35 -8.82 0.90
C ARG A 90 6.25 -8.33 2.02
N ALA A 91 7.36 -7.68 1.70
CA ALA A 91 8.32 -7.26 2.70
C ALA A 91 7.75 -6.17 3.63
N ILE A 92 7.01 -5.20 3.08
CA ILE A 92 6.28 -4.19 3.87
C ILE A 92 5.27 -4.87 4.81
N MET A 93 4.46 -5.80 4.28
CA MET A 93 3.43 -6.48 5.08
C MET A 93 4.02 -7.35 6.20
N LEU A 94 5.14 -8.03 5.95
CA LEU A 94 5.85 -8.81 6.96
C LEU A 94 6.48 -7.92 8.04
N ASP A 95 7.10 -6.80 7.65
CA ASP A 95 7.64 -5.82 8.60
C ASP A 95 6.51 -5.21 9.45
N LEU A 96 5.35 -4.93 8.85
CA LEU A 96 4.17 -4.38 9.52
C LEU A 96 3.56 -5.38 10.50
N HIS A 97 3.43 -6.64 10.10
CA HIS A 97 2.98 -7.71 10.97
C HIS A 97 3.86 -7.78 12.23
N ARG A 98 5.18 -7.80 12.04
CA ARG A 98 6.12 -7.80 13.17
C ARG A 98 5.99 -6.55 14.04
N ALA A 99 5.78 -5.37 13.44
CA ALA A 99 5.63 -4.12 14.20
C ALA A 99 4.34 -4.09 15.05
N ILE A 100 3.24 -4.66 14.56
CA ILE A 100 1.93 -4.65 15.23
C ILE A 100 1.80 -5.80 16.24
N VAL A 101 2.18 -7.02 15.82
CA VAL A 101 1.96 -8.24 16.60
C VAL A 101 3.15 -8.55 17.52
N GLY A 102 4.36 -8.14 17.13
CA GLY A 102 5.59 -8.37 17.89
C GLY A 102 6.25 -9.72 17.62
N GLU A 103 5.79 -10.47 16.63
CA GLU A 103 6.35 -11.76 16.21
C GLU A 103 6.46 -11.86 14.68
N GLU A 104 7.20 -12.87 14.20
CA GLU A 104 7.31 -13.15 12.77
C GLU A 104 6.02 -13.79 12.24
N ALA A 105 5.65 -13.47 11.00
CA ALA A 105 4.42 -13.95 10.39
C ALA A 105 4.40 -15.48 10.29
N GLY A 106 3.31 -16.08 10.78
CA GLY A 106 3.02 -17.51 10.60
C GLY A 106 2.53 -17.84 9.18
N PRO A 107 2.35 -19.14 8.87
CA PRO A 107 1.96 -19.59 7.53
C PRO A 107 0.60 -19.06 7.08
N ASP A 108 -0.36 -18.85 7.99
CA ASP A 108 -1.69 -18.35 7.64
C ASP A 108 -1.63 -16.89 7.18
N VAL A 109 -0.84 -16.06 7.88
CA VAL A 109 -0.62 -14.65 7.50
C VAL A 109 0.13 -14.56 6.17
N ILE A 110 1.12 -15.43 5.95
CA ILE A 110 1.84 -15.50 4.67
C ILE A 110 0.86 -15.89 3.55
N ALA A 111 -0.04 -16.84 3.79
CA ALA A 111 -1.05 -17.25 2.82
C ALA A 111 -2.03 -16.12 2.48
N GLU A 112 -2.45 -15.31 3.46
CA GLU A 112 -3.28 -14.12 3.22
C GLU A 112 -2.56 -13.07 2.37
N ILE A 113 -1.27 -12.81 2.65
CA ILE A 113 -0.45 -11.90 1.84
C ILE A 113 -0.30 -12.44 0.41
N ASP A 114 -0.09 -13.74 0.25
CA ASP A 114 0.03 -14.39 -1.06
C ASP A 114 -1.29 -14.40 -1.85
N GLU A 115 -2.43 -14.50 -1.16
CA GLU A 115 -3.75 -14.36 -1.78
C GLU A 115 -3.97 -12.94 -2.33
N GLU A 116 -3.61 -11.91 -1.56
CA GLU A 116 -3.67 -10.52 -2.02
C GLU A 116 -2.79 -10.30 -3.26
N VAL A 117 -1.54 -10.80 -3.22
CA VAL A 117 -0.64 -10.74 -4.38
C VAL A 117 -1.25 -11.42 -5.61
N ALA A 118 -1.89 -12.59 -5.43
CA ALA A 118 -2.54 -13.30 -6.52
C ALA A 118 -3.73 -12.53 -7.09
N MET A 119 -4.53 -11.88 -6.24
CA MET A 119 -5.64 -11.03 -6.66
C MET A 119 -5.14 -9.78 -7.42
N SER A 120 -4.10 -9.11 -6.93
CA SER A 120 -3.53 -7.95 -7.62
C SER A 120 -2.97 -8.33 -8.99
N ARG A 121 -2.29 -9.47 -9.10
CA ARG A 121 -1.83 -9.98 -10.41
C ARG A 121 -2.99 -10.29 -11.35
N ALA A 122 -4.07 -10.89 -10.86
CA ALA A 122 -5.25 -11.15 -11.68
C ALA A 122 -5.89 -9.84 -12.19
N SER A 123 -5.83 -8.76 -11.40
CA SER A 123 -6.33 -7.44 -11.79
C SER A 123 -5.51 -6.77 -12.92
N ASP A 124 -4.22 -7.13 -13.06
CA ASP A 124 -3.44 -6.71 -14.24
C ASP A 124 -3.89 -7.47 -15.49
N GLU A 125 -4.15 -8.76 -15.37
CA GLU A 125 -4.51 -9.64 -16.49
C GLU A 125 -5.90 -9.34 -17.06
N ASP A 126 -6.84 -8.94 -16.21
CA ASP A 126 -8.20 -8.57 -16.62
C ASP A 126 -8.35 -7.08 -16.98
N GLY A 127 -7.27 -6.29 -16.84
CA GLY A 127 -7.20 -4.87 -17.17
C GLY A 127 -7.89 -3.96 -16.16
N THR A 128 -8.31 -4.47 -15.00
CA THR A 128 -8.94 -3.66 -13.95
C THR A 128 -7.94 -2.85 -13.14
N ALA A 129 -6.64 -3.21 -13.13
CA ALA A 129 -5.60 -2.44 -12.44
C ALA A 129 -5.25 -1.10 -13.11
N THR A 130 -5.31 -1.05 -14.45
CA THR A 130 -4.79 0.07 -15.25
C THR A 130 -5.64 1.32 -15.28
N ASP A 131 -6.89 1.27 -14.80
CA ASP A 131 -7.76 2.45 -14.77
C ASP A 131 -7.38 3.45 -13.67
N TYR A 132 -6.45 3.09 -12.77
CA TYR A 132 -6.33 3.75 -11.47
C TYR A 132 -4.99 4.42 -11.22
N VAL A 133 -3.94 4.08 -11.98
CA VAL A 133 -2.67 4.81 -11.89
C VAL A 133 -2.65 5.93 -12.91
N LYS A 134 -3.12 7.11 -12.50
CA LYS A 134 -3.07 8.31 -13.34
C LYS A 134 -1.67 8.93 -13.26
N ALA A 135 -0.99 8.97 -14.40
CA ALA A 135 0.02 10.01 -14.63
C ALA A 135 -0.69 11.37 -14.61
N ALA A 136 -0.12 12.36 -13.93
CA ALA A 136 -0.68 13.71 -13.95
C ALA A 136 -0.52 14.29 -15.37
N GLU A 137 -1.62 14.61 -16.06
CA GLU A 137 -1.61 15.35 -17.34
C GLU A 137 -1.09 16.79 -17.19
#